data_AF-A0A3A9G9L4-F1
#
_entry.id   AF-A0A3A9G9L4-F1
#
_cell.length_a   1.000
_cell.length_b   1.000
_cell.length_c   1.000
_cell.angle_alpha   90.00
_cell.angle_beta   90.00
_cell.angle_gamma   90.00
#
_symmetry.space_group_name_H-M   'P 1'
#
loop_
_entity.id
_entity.type
_entity.pdbx_description
1 polymer ?
#
loop_
_entity_poly.entity_id
_entity_poly.type
_entity_poly.pdbx_seq_one_letter_code
_entity_poly.pdbx_strand_id
1 'polypeptide(L)'
;MLPLSVWPFSPGRNRMIYIRTDMNSKIATGHVMRCLAIADAAKALGECTTFILADYQACELVAEKGHKAIVLETQWDDMDNELPKLLPILKSKNIKKLLIDSYQVTENYLKILSSYVITIYMDDKNSFVYPVHALICYANYWKKFKYTSLYEKTKLFLGLEYVPLRKEFYNCREKMIKKEAEEILLLSGGTDPFGMLKNILSAMDKSKYKKINVICGRYDSSYEILQDQYKFFHNIHIYQAVTNIEDYMNTADIAVSAGGSTLYELCVCGTPTISYSFADNQLDNVYQFQKDGIIEYAGDAGQDKTVTKIISLLDEYQRDVILRTQRSKKMQALIDGKGASRIVKAINEI
;
A
#
# COMPACT_ATOMS: atom_id res chain seq x y z
N MET A 1 -42.02 14.87 28.51
CA MET A 1 -42.33 14.68 27.08
C MET A 1 -41.58 15.74 26.30
N LEU A 2 -40.49 15.34 25.64
CA LEU A 2 -39.71 16.15 24.70
C LEU A 2 -39.77 15.42 23.36
N PRO A 3 -40.02 16.10 22.22
CA PRO A 3 -40.20 15.42 20.95
C PRO A 3 -38.84 14.99 20.38
N LEU A 4 -38.76 13.72 20.01
CA LEU A 4 -37.69 13.14 19.21
C LEU A 4 -37.62 13.87 17.86
N SER A 5 -36.52 14.58 17.62
CA SER A 5 -36.18 15.13 16.32
C SER A 5 -35.88 13.98 15.35
N VAL A 6 -36.78 13.79 14.39
CA VAL A 6 -36.66 12.85 13.28
C VAL A 6 -35.57 13.37 12.33
N TRP A 7 -34.43 12.66 12.25
CA TRP A 7 -33.48 12.85 11.15
C TRP A 7 -34.10 12.27 9.86
N PRO A 8 -34.17 13.03 8.75
CA PRO A 8 -34.63 12.47 7.50
C PRO A 8 -33.52 11.60 6.90
N PHE A 9 -33.62 10.29 7.09
CA PHE A 9 -32.98 9.33 6.19
C PHE A 9 -33.61 9.53 4.81
N SER A 10 -32.93 10.30 3.95
CA SER A 10 -33.20 10.23 2.52
C SER A 10 -32.77 8.84 2.03
N PRO A 11 -33.55 8.14 1.19
CA PRO A 11 -33.09 6.93 0.54
C PRO A 11 -31.99 7.32 -0.44
N GLY A 12 -30.74 7.30 0.02
CA GLY A 12 -29.59 7.61 -0.81
C GLY A 12 -29.58 6.66 -2.00
N ARG A 13 -29.41 7.19 -3.23
CA ARG A 13 -29.01 6.36 -4.37
C ARG A 13 -27.84 5.51 -3.88
N ASN A 14 -28.01 4.18 -3.84
CA ASN A 14 -26.94 3.27 -3.48
C ASN A 14 -25.82 3.45 -4.53
N ARG A 15 -24.87 4.34 -4.26
CA ARG A 15 -23.72 4.57 -5.13
C ARG A 15 -22.85 3.32 -5.05
N MET A 16 -22.40 2.87 -6.21
CA MET A 16 -21.67 1.63 -6.35
C MET A 16 -20.38 1.89 -7.11
N ILE A 17 -19.25 1.53 -6.48
CA ILE A 17 -17.92 1.64 -7.07
C ILE A 17 -17.50 0.25 -7.55
N TYR A 18 -17.15 0.15 -8.84
CA TYR A 18 -16.52 -1.04 -9.40
C TYR A 18 -15.01 -0.84 -9.45
N ILE A 19 -14.26 -1.87 -9.08
CA ILE A 19 -12.79 -1.81 -8.99
C ILE A 19 -12.19 -2.98 -9.75
N ARG A 20 -11.43 -2.70 -10.82
CA ARG A 20 -10.64 -3.70 -11.56
C ARG A 20 -9.22 -3.72 -11.01
N THR A 21 -8.84 -4.83 -10.37
CA THR A 21 -7.50 -5.03 -9.78
C THR A 21 -7.23 -6.52 -9.59
N ASP A 22 -5.96 -6.91 -9.42
CA ASP A 22 -5.54 -8.30 -9.23
C ASP A 22 -4.42 -8.42 -8.18
N MET A 23 -4.26 -9.63 -7.65
CA MET A 23 -3.09 -10.03 -6.86
C MET A 23 -2.68 -11.45 -7.23
N ASN A 24 -1.39 -11.73 -7.16
CA ASN A 24 -0.84 -13.08 -7.30
C ASN A 24 0.61 -13.11 -6.78
N SER A 25 1.28 -14.25 -6.88
CA SER A 25 2.68 -14.39 -6.45
C SER A 25 3.68 -13.52 -7.22
N LYS A 26 3.36 -13.06 -8.44
CA LYS A 26 4.23 -12.20 -9.26
C LYS A 26 4.05 -10.71 -8.92
N ILE A 27 2.81 -10.23 -8.77
CA ILE A 27 2.50 -8.82 -8.48
C ILE A 27 2.26 -8.53 -6.99
N ALA A 28 2.36 -9.56 -6.15
CA ALA A 28 2.06 -9.53 -4.73
C ALA A 28 0.63 -9.00 -4.44
N THR A 29 0.41 -8.49 -3.23
CA THR A 29 -0.92 -8.07 -2.74
C THR A 29 -1.18 -6.56 -2.85
N GLY A 30 -0.19 -5.77 -3.27
CA GLY A 30 -0.19 -4.31 -3.13
C GLY A 30 -1.42 -3.62 -3.73
N HIS A 31 -1.74 -3.95 -4.99
CA HIS A 31 -2.89 -3.40 -5.72
C HIS A 31 -4.23 -3.69 -5.01
N VAL A 32 -4.48 -4.97 -4.69
CA VAL A 32 -5.70 -5.36 -3.98
C VAL A 32 -5.80 -4.72 -2.60
N MET A 33 -4.70 -4.64 -1.83
CA MET A 33 -4.71 -4.04 -0.50
C MET A 33 -5.06 -2.54 -0.53
N ARG A 34 -4.52 -1.78 -1.48
CA ARG A 34 -4.87 -0.35 -1.63
C ARG A 34 -6.29 -0.14 -2.16
N CYS A 35 -6.74 -1.00 -3.07
CA CYS A 35 -8.13 -1.00 -3.52
C CYS A 35 -9.11 -1.36 -2.39
N LEU A 36 -8.75 -2.29 -1.50
CA LEU A 36 -9.55 -2.62 -0.31
C LEU A 36 -9.64 -1.45 0.66
N ALA A 37 -8.56 -0.71 0.88
CA ALA A 37 -8.59 0.52 1.68
C ALA A 37 -9.59 1.55 1.12
N ILE A 38 -9.60 1.74 -0.20
CA ILE A 38 -10.59 2.60 -0.89
C ILE A 38 -12.00 2.04 -0.74
N ALA A 39 -12.17 0.72 -0.89
CA ALA A 39 -13.46 0.08 -0.78
C ALA A 39 -14.06 0.14 0.64
N ASP A 40 -13.22 -0.03 1.66
CA ASP A 40 -13.60 0.12 3.07
C ASP A 40 -14.01 1.58 3.38
N ALA A 41 -13.29 2.56 2.82
CA ALA A 41 -13.67 3.96 2.93
C ALA A 41 -15.01 4.25 2.24
N ALA A 42 -15.28 3.64 1.09
CA ALA A 42 -16.55 3.77 0.38
C ALA A 42 -17.71 3.18 1.19
N LYS A 43 -17.51 1.99 1.75
CA LYS A 43 -18.48 1.34 2.65
C LYS A 43 -18.78 2.19 3.89
N ALA A 44 -17.76 2.82 4.48
CA ALA A 44 -17.94 3.75 5.61
C ALA A 44 -18.75 5.01 5.23
N LEU A 45 -18.77 5.39 3.96
CA LEU A 45 -19.59 6.48 3.40
C LEU A 45 -20.97 6.01 2.91
N GLY A 46 -21.33 4.75 3.16
CA GLY A 46 -22.63 4.17 2.76
C GLY A 46 -22.69 3.69 1.30
N GLU A 47 -21.53 3.52 0.64
CA GLU A 47 -21.45 3.04 -0.74
C GLU A 47 -21.15 1.55 -0.82
N CYS A 48 -21.71 0.89 -1.83
CA CYS A 48 -21.39 -0.51 -2.12
C CYS A 48 -20.16 -0.58 -3.04
N THR A 49 -19.36 -1.63 -2.91
CA THR A 49 -18.27 -1.89 -3.85
C THR A 49 -18.37 -3.28 -4.46
N THR A 50 -17.83 -3.43 -5.67
CA THR A 50 -17.68 -4.72 -6.34
C THR A 50 -16.36 -4.77 -7.07
N PHE A 51 -15.53 -5.73 -6.70
CA PHE A 51 -14.27 -6.02 -7.37
C PHE A 51 -14.52 -6.80 -8.65
N ILE A 52 -13.76 -6.48 -9.68
CA ILE A 52 -13.66 -7.21 -10.94
C ILE A 52 -12.25 -7.78 -10.98
N LEU A 53 -12.14 -9.09 -10.94
CA LEU A 53 -10.88 -9.82 -10.81
C LEU A 53 -10.65 -10.67 -12.06
N ALA A 54 -9.41 -10.83 -12.49
CA ALA A 54 -9.05 -11.75 -13.56
C ALA A 54 -9.30 -13.20 -13.14
N ASP A 55 -8.92 -13.55 -11.90
CA ASP A 55 -9.01 -14.89 -11.33
C ASP A 55 -9.55 -14.89 -9.88
N TYR A 56 -9.51 -16.06 -9.23
CA TYR A 56 -10.05 -16.26 -7.89
C TYR A 56 -9.10 -15.89 -6.75
N GLN A 57 -7.86 -15.46 -7.01
CA GLN A 57 -6.83 -15.30 -5.96
C GLN A 57 -7.16 -14.22 -4.91
N ALA A 58 -7.89 -13.18 -5.30
CA ALA A 58 -8.34 -12.12 -4.39
C ALA A 58 -9.71 -12.41 -3.75
N CYS A 59 -10.45 -13.44 -4.18
CA CYS A 59 -11.86 -13.61 -3.79
C CYS A 59 -12.06 -13.77 -2.28
N GLU A 60 -11.24 -14.61 -1.64
CA GLU A 60 -11.31 -14.83 -0.18
C GLU A 60 -11.08 -13.52 0.58
N LEU A 61 -10.00 -12.79 0.26
CA LEU A 61 -9.67 -11.53 0.90
C LEU A 61 -10.74 -10.45 0.70
N VAL A 62 -11.32 -10.36 -0.52
CA VAL A 62 -12.41 -9.44 -0.83
C VAL A 62 -13.68 -9.79 -0.04
N ALA A 63 -14.01 -11.09 0.06
CA ALA A 63 -15.17 -11.57 0.79
C ALA A 63 -15.03 -11.37 2.31
N GLU A 64 -13.86 -11.63 2.89
CA GLU A 64 -13.56 -11.40 4.31
C GLU A 64 -13.76 -9.93 4.73
N LYS A 65 -13.48 -8.98 3.84
CA LYS A 65 -13.72 -7.54 4.05
C LYS A 65 -15.19 -7.13 3.79
N GLY A 66 -16.02 -8.09 3.36
CA GLY A 66 -17.44 -7.90 3.13
C GLY A 66 -17.73 -7.06 1.89
N HIS A 67 -16.92 -7.22 0.84
CA HIS A 67 -17.13 -6.66 -0.50
C HIS A 67 -17.50 -7.78 -1.49
N LYS A 68 -18.09 -7.41 -2.62
CA LYS A 68 -18.48 -8.39 -3.66
C LYS A 68 -17.36 -8.54 -4.69
N ALA A 69 -17.29 -9.69 -5.35
CA ALA A 69 -16.38 -9.94 -6.47
C ALA A 69 -17.13 -10.48 -7.70
N ILE A 70 -16.65 -10.14 -8.88
CA ILE A 70 -16.97 -10.75 -10.18
C ILE A 70 -15.65 -11.22 -10.77
N VAL A 71 -15.55 -12.51 -11.09
CA VAL A 71 -14.35 -13.10 -11.67
C VAL A 71 -14.54 -13.25 -13.17
N LEU A 72 -13.58 -12.75 -13.96
CA LEU A 72 -13.61 -12.79 -15.42
C LEU A 72 -13.11 -14.13 -15.97
N GLU A 73 -12.29 -14.86 -15.20
CA GLU A 73 -11.56 -16.05 -15.65
C GLU A 73 -10.67 -15.72 -16.87
N THR A 74 -9.86 -14.68 -16.71
CA THR A 74 -8.93 -14.15 -17.73
C THR A 74 -7.51 -14.16 -17.18
N GLN A 75 -6.53 -13.89 -18.05
CA GLN A 75 -5.16 -13.67 -17.60
C GLN A 75 -5.04 -12.22 -17.08
N TRP A 76 -4.42 -12.08 -15.91
CA TRP A 76 -4.24 -10.77 -15.25
C TRP A 76 -3.25 -9.86 -16.01
N ASP A 77 -2.39 -10.44 -16.85
CA ASP A 77 -1.36 -9.76 -17.64
C ASP A 77 -1.71 -9.60 -19.13
N ASP A 78 -2.96 -9.89 -19.51
CA ASP A 78 -3.46 -9.74 -20.88
C ASP A 78 -4.81 -9.00 -20.90
N MET A 79 -4.73 -7.70 -20.62
CA MET A 79 -5.91 -6.85 -20.40
C MET A 79 -6.76 -6.68 -21.67
N ASP A 80 -6.16 -6.62 -22.87
CA ASP A 80 -6.92 -6.47 -24.11
C ASP A 80 -7.81 -7.69 -24.38
N ASN A 81 -7.31 -8.90 -24.13
CA ASN A 81 -8.09 -10.14 -24.31
C ASN A 81 -9.16 -10.36 -23.22
N GLU A 82 -9.18 -9.56 -22.15
CA GLU A 82 -10.24 -9.59 -21.15
C GLU A 82 -11.50 -8.81 -21.58
N LEU A 83 -11.35 -7.85 -22.51
CA LEU A 83 -12.44 -6.96 -22.96
C LEU A 83 -13.71 -7.70 -23.42
N PRO A 84 -13.65 -8.81 -24.19
CA PRO A 84 -14.85 -9.55 -24.59
C PRO A 84 -15.68 -10.07 -23.41
N LYS A 85 -15.07 -10.29 -22.24
CA LYS A 85 -15.76 -10.69 -21.01
C LYS A 85 -16.17 -9.50 -20.14
N LEU A 86 -15.32 -8.48 -20.07
CA LEU A 86 -15.57 -7.29 -19.25
C LEU A 86 -16.71 -6.42 -19.82
N LEU A 87 -16.73 -6.15 -21.13
CA LEU A 87 -17.70 -5.25 -21.74
C LEU A 87 -19.18 -5.68 -21.54
N PRO A 88 -19.54 -6.98 -21.67
CA PRO A 88 -20.88 -7.45 -21.31
C PRO A 88 -21.25 -7.21 -19.84
N ILE A 89 -20.28 -7.31 -18.92
CA ILE A 89 -20.50 -7.03 -17.50
C ILE A 89 -20.77 -5.55 -17.27
N LEU A 90 -20.00 -4.66 -17.91
CA LEU A 90 -20.24 -3.21 -17.83
C LEU A 90 -21.67 -2.85 -18.23
N LYS A 91 -22.16 -3.45 -19.32
CA LYS A 91 -23.53 -3.24 -19.84
C LYS A 91 -24.59 -3.85 -18.91
N SER A 92 -24.48 -5.14 -18.60
CA SER A 92 -25.50 -5.88 -17.83
C SER A 92 -25.66 -5.38 -16.39
N LYS A 93 -24.57 -4.90 -15.77
CA LYS A 93 -24.59 -4.31 -14.43
C LYS A 93 -24.79 -2.80 -14.45
N ASN A 94 -24.95 -2.19 -15.64
CA ASN A 94 -25.10 -0.74 -15.83
C ASN A 94 -23.99 0.07 -15.12
N ILE A 95 -22.76 -0.41 -15.21
CA ILE A 95 -21.59 0.19 -14.55
C ILE A 95 -21.38 1.59 -15.13
N LYS A 96 -21.23 2.58 -14.25
CA LYS A 96 -21.01 3.99 -14.65
C LYS A 96 -19.59 4.46 -14.42
N LYS A 97 -18.95 3.96 -13.37
CA LYS A 97 -17.59 4.30 -12.96
C LYS A 97 -16.80 3.02 -12.72
N LEU A 98 -15.57 3.01 -13.20
CA LEU A 98 -14.64 1.90 -12.99
C LEU A 98 -13.30 2.47 -12.51
N LEU A 99 -12.93 2.14 -11.27
CA LEU A 99 -11.58 2.34 -10.76
C LEU A 99 -10.70 1.20 -11.28
N ILE A 100 -9.57 1.52 -11.89
CA ILE A 100 -8.65 0.55 -12.50
C ILE A 100 -7.31 0.70 -11.80
N ASP A 101 -6.77 -0.42 -11.33
CA ASP A 101 -5.48 -0.49 -10.68
C ASP A 101 -4.72 -1.74 -11.14
N SER A 102 -3.95 -1.58 -12.21
CA SER A 102 -3.10 -2.61 -12.80
C SER A 102 -2.00 -1.97 -13.64
N TYR A 103 -0.78 -2.49 -13.55
CA TYR A 103 0.30 -2.08 -14.44
C TYR A 103 0.18 -2.60 -15.87
N GLN A 104 -0.73 -3.54 -16.10
CA GLN A 104 -0.80 -4.30 -17.35
C GLN A 104 -1.76 -3.67 -18.36
N VAL A 105 -2.31 -2.50 -18.01
CA VAL A 105 -3.19 -1.73 -18.87
C VAL A 105 -2.46 -1.30 -20.14
N THR A 106 -3.16 -1.37 -21.27
CA THR A 106 -2.70 -0.84 -22.55
C THR A 106 -3.48 0.42 -22.90
N GLU A 107 -2.95 1.23 -23.83
CA GLU A 107 -3.66 2.40 -24.34
C GLU A 107 -4.99 1.99 -24.99
N ASN A 108 -4.99 0.91 -25.76
CA ASN A 108 -6.19 0.36 -26.40
C ASN A 108 -7.25 -0.04 -25.38
N TYR A 109 -6.85 -0.81 -24.35
CA TYR A 109 -7.73 -1.23 -23.27
C TYR A 109 -8.42 -0.04 -22.59
N LEU A 110 -7.64 0.96 -22.15
CA LEU A 110 -8.18 2.13 -21.47
C LEU A 110 -9.06 2.97 -22.39
N LYS A 111 -8.67 3.14 -23.66
CA LYS A 111 -9.46 3.89 -24.65
C LYS A 111 -10.82 3.25 -24.89
N ILE A 112 -10.86 1.93 -25.04
CA ILE A 112 -12.10 1.18 -25.21
C ILE A 112 -12.96 1.36 -23.96
N LEU A 113 -12.44 1.12 -22.75
CA LEU A 113 -13.21 1.28 -21.52
C LEU A 113 -13.76 2.69 -21.33
N SER A 114 -12.96 3.71 -21.61
CA SER A 114 -13.38 5.13 -21.54
C SER A 114 -14.50 5.48 -22.50
N SER A 115 -14.76 4.67 -23.54
CA SER A 115 -15.93 4.85 -24.41
C SER A 115 -17.23 4.28 -23.81
N TYR A 116 -17.15 3.44 -22.77
CA TYR A 116 -18.30 2.80 -22.13
C TYR A 116 -18.61 3.36 -20.74
N VAL A 117 -17.57 3.69 -19.96
CA VAL A 117 -17.69 4.09 -18.55
C VAL A 117 -16.72 5.22 -18.21
N ILE A 118 -17.01 5.92 -17.13
CA ILE A 118 -16.06 6.85 -16.53
C ILE A 118 -14.93 6.03 -15.91
N THR A 119 -13.74 6.16 -16.46
CA THR A 119 -12.51 5.47 -16.05
C THR A 119 -11.71 6.34 -15.08
N ILE A 120 -11.39 5.77 -13.92
CA ILE A 120 -10.48 6.34 -12.94
C ILE A 120 -9.30 5.39 -12.85
N TYR A 121 -8.09 5.86 -13.13
CA TYR A 121 -6.90 5.00 -13.15
C TYR A 121 -5.92 5.38 -12.05
N MET A 122 -5.44 4.37 -11.31
CA MET A 122 -4.36 4.52 -10.34
C MET A 122 -3.02 4.26 -11.02
N ASP A 123 -2.15 5.27 -11.01
CA ASP A 123 -0.84 5.21 -11.65
C ASP A 123 0.29 5.64 -10.70
N ASP A 124 1.46 5.03 -10.88
CA ASP A 124 2.72 5.46 -10.28
C ASP A 124 3.93 5.20 -11.21
N LYS A 125 3.68 5.01 -12.53
CA LYS A 125 4.70 4.74 -13.56
C LYS A 125 4.75 5.77 -14.68
N ASN A 126 3.62 6.33 -15.10
CA ASN A 126 3.49 7.22 -16.26
C ASN A 126 4.11 6.64 -17.55
N SER A 127 3.79 5.38 -17.86
CA SER A 127 4.34 4.64 -19.00
C SER A 127 3.91 5.21 -20.36
N PHE A 128 2.72 5.80 -20.44
CA PHE A 128 2.19 6.51 -21.61
C PHE A 128 1.11 7.51 -21.15
N VAL A 129 0.60 8.34 -22.06
CA VAL A 129 -0.54 9.22 -21.75
C VAL A 129 -1.83 8.39 -21.75
N TYR A 130 -2.37 8.13 -20.57
CA TYR A 130 -3.52 7.26 -20.33
C TYR A 130 -4.83 7.92 -20.81
N PRO A 131 -5.59 7.31 -21.74
CA PRO A 131 -6.86 7.87 -22.22
C PRO A 131 -7.99 7.63 -21.22
N VAL A 132 -7.93 8.30 -20.05
CA VAL A 132 -8.84 8.12 -18.91
C VAL A 132 -9.48 9.44 -18.46
N HIS A 133 -10.63 9.33 -17.78
CA HIS A 133 -11.36 10.51 -17.29
C HIS A 133 -10.73 11.12 -16.03
N ALA A 134 -10.15 10.28 -15.18
CA ALA A 134 -9.39 10.71 -14.02
C ALA A 134 -8.15 9.84 -13.78
N LEU A 135 -7.11 10.46 -13.24
CA LEU A 135 -5.87 9.82 -12.84
C LEU A 135 -5.57 10.13 -11.37
N ILE A 136 -5.29 9.08 -10.60
CA ILE A 136 -4.86 9.16 -9.21
C ILE A 136 -3.39 8.70 -9.16
N CYS A 137 -2.50 9.56 -8.69
CA CYS A 137 -1.11 9.20 -8.44
C CYS A 137 -0.69 9.68 -7.05
N TYR A 138 -0.63 8.75 -6.10
CA TYR A 138 -0.29 9.07 -4.71
C TYR A 138 1.21 8.97 -4.41
N ALA A 139 2.03 8.52 -5.37
CA ALA A 139 3.45 8.27 -5.16
C ALA A 139 4.21 9.52 -4.71
N ASN A 140 5.11 9.42 -3.73
CA ASN A 140 5.88 10.58 -3.23
C ASN A 140 6.69 11.29 -4.33
N TYR A 141 7.03 10.60 -5.42
CA TYR A 141 7.79 11.11 -6.56
C TYR A 141 6.93 11.60 -7.73
N TRP A 142 5.59 11.68 -7.58
CA TRP A 142 4.67 12.02 -8.69
C TRP A 142 5.04 13.27 -9.48
N LYS A 143 5.68 14.26 -8.83
CA LYS A 143 6.11 15.53 -9.46
C LYS A 143 7.04 15.32 -10.65
N LYS A 144 7.81 14.22 -10.69
CA LYS A 144 8.71 13.91 -11.80
C LYS A 144 7.96 13.70 -13.12
N PHE A 145 6.71 13.25 -13.05
CA PHE A 145 5.90 12.92 -14.22
C PHE A 145 5.30 14.13 -14.90
N LYS A 146 5.21 15.28 -14.21
CA LYS A 146 4.64 16.53 -14.75
C LYS A 146 3.26 16.32 -15.38
N TYR A 147 2.38 15.53 -14.73
CA TYR A 147 1.04 15.19 -15.23
C TYR A 147 0.24 16.41 -15.73
N THR A 148 0.35 17.56 -15.05
CA THR A 148 -0.36 18.79 -15.45
C THR A 148 0.01 19.30 -16.85
N SER A 149 1.19 18.95 -17.37
CA SER A 149 1.58 19.27 -18.76
C SER A 149 1.19 18.20 -19.78
N LEU A 150 0.87 16.99 -19.32
CA LEU A 150 0.51 15.85 -20.19
C LEU A 150 -1.01 15.72 -20.36
N TYR A 151 -1.79 16.21 -19.40
CA TYR A 151 -3.23 16.01 -19.34
C TYR A 151 -3.99 17.34 -19.29
N GLU A 152 -4.70 17.65 -20.37
CA GLU A 152 -5.55 18.85 -20.45
C GLU A 152 -6.97 18.62 -19.91
N LYS A 153 -7.54 17.43 -20.16
CA LYS A 153 -8.96 17.12 -19.89
C LYS A 153 -9.18 16.13 -18.75
N THR A 154 -8.16 15.38 -18.38
CA THR A 154 -8.24 14.36 -17.33
C THR A 154 -8.19 15.04 -15.96
N LYS A 155 -9.11 14.66 -15.06
CA LYS A 155 -9.08 15.11 -13.66
C LYS A 155 -7.88 14.47 -12.95
N LEU A 156 -7.04 15.29 -12.32
CA LEU A 156 -5.80 14.82 -11.68
C LEU A 156 -5.92 14.88 -10.15
N PHE A 157 -5.66 13.76 -9.49
CA PHE A 157 -5.63 13.63 -8.03
C PHE A 157 -4.23 13.16 -7.62
N LEU A 158 -3.36 14.11 -7.28
CA LEU A 158 -1.91 13.89 -7.22
C LEU A 158 -1.36 14.11 -5.81
N GLY A 159 -0.43 13.25 -5.41
CA GLY A 159 0.37 13.40 -4.22
C GLY A 159 -0.12 12.66 -2.98
N LEU A 160 0.64 12.86 -1.91
CA LEU A 160 0.57 12.06 -0.69
C LEU A 160 -0.76 12.19 0.08
N GLU A 161 -1.54 13.24 -0.20
CA GLU A 161 -2.88 13.36 0.37
C GLU A 161 -3.83 12.25 -0.09
N TYR A 162 -3.56 11.60 -1.23
CA TYR A 162 -4.35 10.51 -1.80
C TYR A 162 -3.82 9.12 -1.46
N VAL A 163 -2.86 8.97 -0.53
CA VAL A 163 -2.37 7.63 -0.15
C VAL A 163 -3.53 6.78 0.42
N PRO A 164 -3.88 5.65 -0.23
CA PRO A 164 -5.00 4.80 0.17
C PRO A 164 -4.61 3.87 1.32
N LEU A 165 -4.58 4.39 2.54
CA LEU A 165 -4.36 3.57 3.73
C LEU A 165 -5.66 3.04 4.31
N ARG A 166 -5.57 1.90 5.00
CA ARG A 166 -6.69 1.30 5.73
C ARG A 166 -7.07 2.16 6.93
N LYS A 167 -8.30 1.98 7.44
CA LYS A 167 -8.88 2.79 8.52
C LYS A 167 -8.06 2.76 9.81
N GLU A 168 -7.30 1.68 10.04
CA GLU A 168 -6.41 1.51 11.18
C GLU A 168 -5.33 2.59 11.24
N PHE A 169 -5.02 3.24 10.11
CA PHE A 169 -4.04 4.32 10.00
C PHE A 169 -4.66 5.74 10.03
N TYR A 170 -5.97 5.93 10.19
CA TYR A 170 -6.58 7.26 10.03
C TYR A 170 -6.29 8.24 11.16
N ASN A 171 -6.01 7.74 12.37
CA ASN A 171 -5.80 8.55 13.57
C ASN A 171 -4.64 7.99 14.38
N CYS A 172 -3.51 7.70 13.74
CA CYS A 172 -2.31 7.29 14.46
C CYS A 172 -1.90 8.40 15.44
N ARG A 173 -1.65 7.99 16.69
CA ARG A 173 -1.13 8.89 17.73
C ARG A 173 0.27 9.38 17.37
N GLU A 174 0.67 10.51 17.94
CA GLU A 174 2.06 10.95 17.89
C GLU A 174 2.97 9.83 18.43
N LYS A 175 4.04 9.54 17.70
CA LYS A 175 4.96 8.47 18.07
C LYS A 175 5.76 8.88 19.31
N MET A 176 5.68 8.05 20.34
CA MET A 176 6.56 8.17 21.51
C MET A 176 7.93 7.59 21.18
N ILE A 177 8.98 8.43 21.18
CA ILE A 177 10.35 8.01 20.92
C ILE A 177 11.07 7.75 22.23
N LYS A 178 11.46 6.50 22.47
CA LYS A 178 12.25 6.08 23.64
C LYS A 178 13.70 6.57 23.54
N LYS A 179 14.37 6.76 24.68
CA LYS A 179 15.79 7.14 24.73
C LYS A 179 16.69 6.16 23.97
N GLU A 180 16.48 4.86 24.20
CA GLU A 180 17.15 3.77 23.48
C GLU A 180 16.11 2.98 22.69
N ALA A 181 16.46 2.53 21.48
CA ALA A 181 15.59 1.66 20.71
C ALA A 181 15.77 0.22 21.16
N GLU A 182 14.70 -0.40 21.64
CA GLU A 182 14.73 -1.74 22.23
C GLU A 182 13.85 -2.74 21.47
N GLU A 183 12.87 -2.25 20.70
CA GLU A 183 11.99 -3.04 19.85
C GLU A 183 12.22 -2.73 18.36
N ILE A 184 12.58 -3.75 17.58
CA ILE A 184 12.72 -3.64 16.12
C ILE A 184 11.57 -4.37 15.42
N LEU A 185 11.14 -3.82 14.30
CA LEU A 185 10.30 -4.48 13.33
C LEU A 185 11.04 -4.69 12.00
N LEU A 186 11.14 -5.94 11.53
CA LEU A 186 11.65 -6.30 10.22
C LEU A 186 10.49 -6.78 9.35
N LEU A 187 10.33 -6.22 8.15
CA LEU A 187 9.26 -6.59 7.23
C LEU A 187 9.65 -6.36 5.77
N SER A 188 9.27 -7.26 4.86
CA SER A 188 9.64 -7.20 3.43
C SER A 188 8.48 -6.78 2.52
N GLY A 189 7.27 -6.65 3.06
CA GLY A 189 6.05 -6.43 2.29
C GLY A 189 5.38 -7.76 1.93
N GLY A 190 4.90 -7.90 0.68
CA GLY A 190 4.17 -9.10 0.25
C GLY A 190 5.04 -10.32 -0.05
N THR A 191 6.33 -10.12 -0.34
CA THR A 191 7.32 -11.11 -0.77
C THR A 191 8.71 -10.74 -0.24
N ASP A 192 9.64 -11.71 -0.17
CA ASP A 192 11.06 -11.48 0.14
C ASP A 192 11.99 -12.31 -0.79
N PRO A 193 12.09 -11.96 -2.09
CA PRO A 193 12.78 -12.80 -3.07
C PRO A 193 14.29 -12.94 -2.82
N PHE A 194 14.91 -12.04 -2.07
CA PHE A 194 16.34 -12.05 -1.75
C PHE A 194 16.64 -12.56 -0.32
N GLY A 195 15.62 -12.99 0.43
CA GLY A 195 15.78 -13.45 1.81
C GLY A 195 16.35 -12.37 2.73
N MET A 196 16.00 -11.10 2.50
CA MET A 196 16.52 -9.96 3.26
C MET A 196 16.21 -10.08 4.75
N LEU A 197 15.02 -10.59 5.12
CA LEU A 197 14.67 -10.80 6.53
C LEU A 197 15.66 -11.76 7.20
N LYS A 198 15.97 -12.88 6.54
CA LYS A 198 16.97 -13.84 7.00
C LYS A 198 18.37 -13.23 7.09
N ASN A 199 18.79 -12.49 6.07
CA ASN A 199 20.13 -11.94 5.98
C ASN A 199 20.36 -10.85 7.06
N ILE A 200 19.38 -9.98 7.28
CA ILE A 200 19.41 -8.97 8.35
C ILE A 200 19.43 -9.66 9.71
N LEU A 201 18.52 -10.62 9.95
CA LEU A 201 18.48 -11.38 11.20
C LEU A 201 19.78 -12.12 11.46
N SER A 202 20.44 -12.66 10.43
CA SER A 202 21.70 -13.39 10.59
C SER A 202 22.84 -12.43 10.99
N ALA A 203 22.92 -11.26 10.36
CA ALA A 203 24.00 -10.29 10.57
C ALA A 203 23.84 -9.42 11.83
N MET A 204 22.61 -9.18 12.31
CA MET A 204 22.39 -8.29 13.45
C MET A 204 22.82 -8.89 14.79
N ASP A 205 23.37 -8.05 15.67
CA ASP A 205 23.54 -8.38 17.08
C ASP A 205 22.18 -8.33 17.79
N LYS A 206 21.63 -9.51 18.09
CA LYS A 206 20.29 -9.66 18.66
C LYS A 206 20.25 -9.25 20.13
N SER A 207 21.39 -9.27 20.83
CA SER A 207 21.47 -8.96 22.26
C SER A 207 21.17 -7.49 22.58
N LYS A 208 21.32 -6.62 21.57
CA LYS A 208 21.01 -5.19 21.61
C LYS A 208 19.52 -4.86 21.74
N TYR A 209 18.63 -5.82 21.47
CA TYR A 209 17.20 -5.59 21.39
C TYR A 209 16.44 -6.50 22.36
N LYS A 210 15.50 -5.91 23.10
CA LYS A 210 14.60 -6.68 23.97
C LYS A 210 13.57 -7.44 23.15
N LYS A 211 13.23 -6.95 21.96
CA LYS A 211 12.23 -7.57 21.08
C LYS A 211 12.52 -7.29 19.61
N ILE A 212 12.47 -8.33 18.78
CA ILE A 212 12.65 -8.27 17.33
C ILE A 212 11.44 -8.98 16.72
N ASN A 213 10.52 -8.21 16.17
CA ASN A 213 9.39 -8.76 15.43
C ASN A 213 9.78 -8.86 13.95
N VAL A 214 9.47 -9.99 13.33
CA VAL A 214 9.73 -10.24 11.92
C VAL A 214 8.41 -10.64 11.29
N ILE A 215 7.98 -9.90 10.27
CA ILE A 215 6.71 -10.16 9.59
C ILE A 215 7.00 -10.57 8.15
N CYS A 216 6.79 -11.86 7.87
CA CYS A 216 6.83 -12.44 6.54
C CYS A 216 5.53 -12.11 5.77
N GLY A 217 5.68 -11.79 4.48
CA GLY A 217 4.56 -11.56 3.57
C GLY A 217 3.74 -12.82 3.30
N ARG A 218 2.52 -12.64 2.76
CA ARG A 218 1.62 -13.75 2.40
C ARG A 218 2.26 -14.73 1.41
N TYR A 219 3.11 -14.25 0.51
CA TYR A 219 3.78 -15.06 -0.51
C TYR A 219 5.25 -15.36 -0.16
N ASP A 220 5.68 -15.08 1.07
CA ASP A 220 7.02 -15.37 1.55
C ASP A 220 7.08 -16.80 2.10
N SER A 221 7.89 -17.66 1.46
CA SER A 221 8.10 -19.06 1.86
C SER A 221 9.12 -19.24 2.98
N SER A 222 9.76 -18.16 3.45
CA SER A 222 10.80 -18.24 4.48
C SER A 222 10.25 -18.37 5.90
N TYR A 223 8.94 -18.20 6.11
CA TYR A 223 8.31 -18.17 7.43
C TYR A 223 8.66 -19.39 8.30
N GLU A 224 8.41 -20.61 7.81
CA GLU A 224 8.67 -21.85 8.57
C GLU A 224 10.16 -22.03 8.87
N ILE A 225 11.03 -21.68 7.90
CA ILE A 225 12.48 -21.77 8.03
C ILE A 225 12.98 -20.79 9.11
N LEU A 226 12.50 -19.55 9.09
CA LEU A 226 12.86 -18.53 10.08
C LEU A 226 12.33 -18.90 11.46
N GLN A 227 11.10 -19.42 11.54
CA GLN A 227 10.52 -19.86 12.80
C GLN A 227 11.38 -20.97 13.42
N ASP A 228 11.76 -22.01 12.66
CA ASP A 228 12.57 -23.10 13.17
C ASP A 228 13.98 -22.64 13.57
N GLN A 229 14.63 -21.82 12.72
CA GLN A 229 15.98 -21.31 12.95
C GLN A 229 16.08 -20.44 14.22
N TYR A 230 15.04 -19.67 14.53
CA TYR A 230 15.07 -18.69 15.63
C TYR A 230 14.18 -19.05 16.84
N LYS A 231 13.56 -20.25 16.89
CA LYS A 231 12.62 -20.65 17.96
C LYS A 231 13.17 -20.59 19.39
N PHE A 232 14.48 -20.70 19.57
CA PHE A 232 15.13 -20.67 20.89
C PHE A 232 15.56 -19.26 21.32
N PHE A 233 15.41 -18.24 20.47
CA PHE A 233 15.69 -16.85 20.81
C PHE A 233 14.45 -16.23 21.45
N HIS A 234 14.50 -16.00 22.77
CA HIS A 234 13.35 -15.47 23.52
C HIS A 234 12.91 -14.06 23.10
N ASN A 235 13.78 -13.30 22.44
CA ASN A 235 13.53 -11.94 21.98
C ASN A 235 13.19 -11.83 20.49
N ILE A 236 13.12 -12.94 19.75
CA ILE A 236 12.78 -12.95 18.32
C ILE A 236 11.41 -13.59 18.15
N HIS A 237 10.53 -12.88 17.45
CA HIS A 237 9.18 -13.34 17.15
C HIS A 237 8.92 -13.25 15.65
N ILE A 238 8.66 -14.39 15.02
CA ILE A 238 8.40 -14.50 13.59
C ILE A 238 6.89 -14.68 13.39
N TYR A 239 6.31 -13.88 12.50
CA TYR A 239 4.90 -13.90 12.13
C TYR A 239 4.76 -13.94 10.60
N GLN A 240 3.59 -14.36 10.12
CA GLN A 240 3.25 -14.30 8.70
C GLN A 240 1.87 -13.70 8.52
N ALA A 241 1.73 -12.80 7.53
CA ALA A 241 0.44 -12.25 7.08
C ALA A 241 -0.48 -11.77 8.23
N VAL A 242 0.07 -11.04 9.21
CA VAL A 242 -0.69 -10.52 10.36
C VAL A 242 -1.80 -9.56 9.92
N THR A 243 -2.93 -9.57 10.62
CA THR A 243 -4.06 -8.70 10.34
C THR A 243 -3.94 -7.32 11.00
N ASN A 244 -3.21 -7.23 12.12
CA ASN A 244 -3.00 -6.07 12.98
C ASN A 244 -1.58 -5.48 12.86
N ILE A 245 -1.08 -5.29 11.63
CA ILE A 245 0.30 -4.82 11.40
C ILE A 245 0.58 -3.45 12.05
N GLU A 246 -0.44 -2.60 12.19
CA GLU A 246 -0.36 -1.30 12.83
C GLU A 246 0.10 -1.40 14.28
N ASP A 247 -0.24 -2.47 15.01
CA ASP A 247 0.21 -2.66 16.39
C ASP A 247 1.73 -2.80 16.43
N TYR A 248 2.28 -3.66 15.56
CA TYR A 248 3.72 -3.88 15.45
C TYR A 248 4.45 -2.62 15.00
N MET A 249 3.89 -1.88 14.03
CA MET A 249 4.45 -0.61 13.59
C MET A 249 4.45 0.41 14.75
N ASN A 250 3.34 0.51 15.50
CA ASN A 250 3.19 1.47 16.58
C ASN A 250 4.06 1.14 17.80
N THR A 251 4.36 -0.12 18.10
CA THR A 251 5.22 -0.51 19.24
C THR A 251 6.71 -0.45 18.91
N ALA A 252 7.10 -0.72 17.67
CA ALA A 252 8.50 -0.75 17.27
C ALA A 252 9.19 0.62 17.39
N ASP A 253 10.42 0.64 17.90
CA ASP A 253 11.24 1.85 18.01
C ASP A 253 11.95 2.17 16.68
N ILE A 254 12.25 1.13 15.89
CA ILE A 254 12.84 1.22 14.55
C ILE A 254 12.20 0.14 13.66
N ALA A 255 11.96 0.46 12.39
CA ALA A 255 11.56 -0.51 11.38
C ALA A 255 12.60 -0.63 10.25
N VAL A 256 12.72 -1.82 9.67
CA VAL A 256 13.43 -2.04 8.41
C VAL A 256 12.44 -2.59 7.39
N SER A 257 12.29 -1.92 6.25
CA SER A 257 11.28 -2.29 5.26
C SER A 257 11.73 -2.16 3.81
N ALA A 258 11.18 -3.01 2.93
CA ALA A 258 11.30 -2.81 1.50
C ALA A 258 10.58 -1.53 1.02
N GLY A 259 10.99 -1.02 -0.14
CA GLY A 259 10.55 0.25 -0.72
C GLY A 259 9.12 0.34 -1.25
N GLY A 260 8.22 -0.54 -0.80
CA GLY A 260 6.83 -0.62 -1.26
C GLY A 260 5.89 0.37 -0.56
N SER A 261 4.58 0.09 -0.66
CA SER A 261 3.54 0.92 -0.05
C SER A 261 3.58 0.95 1.48
N THR A 262 4.22 -0.05 2.11
CA THR A 262 4.40 -0.14 3.55
C THR A 262 5.18 1.04 4.13
N LEU A 263 6.05 1.69 3.36
CA LEU A 263 6.72 2.92 3.79
C LEU A 263 5.71 4.03 4.11
N TYR A 264 4.57 4.09 3.41
CA TYR A 264 3.53 5.07 3.70
C TYR A 264 2.77 4.75 5.00
N GLU A 265 2.52 3.47 5.29
CA GLU A 265 1.93 3.02 6.56
C GLU A 265 2.86 3.39 7.73
N LEU A 266 4.15 3.10 7.60
CA LEU A 266 5.17 3.47 8.59
C LEU A 266 5.28 4.98 8.80
N CYS A 267 5.13 5.77 7.72
CA CYS A 267 5.10 7.23 7.81
C CYS A 267 3.98 7.72 8.74
N VAL A 268 2.77 7.19 8.60
CA VAL A 268 1.63 7.61 9.44
C VAL A 268 1.78 7.15 10.89
N CYS A 269 2.32 5.95 11.12
CA CYS A 269 2.70 5.49 12.45
C CYS A 269 3.84 6.32 13.07
N GLY A 270 4.61 7.04 12.27
CA GLY A 270 5.77 7.80 12.71
C GLY A 270 6.94 6.94 13.17
N THR A 271 6.99 5.67 12.76
CA THR A 271 8.05 4.75 13.20
C THR A 271 9.32 4.98 12.38
N PRO A 272 10.43 5.42 13.01
CA PRO A 272 11.69 5.65 12.29
C PRO A 272 12.08 4.42 11.48
N THR A 273 12.30 4.60 10.18
CA THR A 273 12.44 3.50 9.23
C THR A 273 13.75 3.59 8.46
N ILE A 274 14.35 2.43 8.21
CA ILE A 274 15.41 2.20 7.23
C ILE A 274 14.79 1.40 6.08
N SER A 275 14.98 1.88 4.85
CA SER A 275 14.44 1.25 3.65
C SER A 275 15.51 0.56 2.81
N TYR A 276 15.10 -0.43 2.03
CA TYR A 276 15.88 -1.04 0.95
C TYR A 276 14.96 -1.32 -0.25
N SER A 277 15.50 -1.62 -1.42
CA SER A 277 14.72 -2.02 -2.59
C SER A 277 15.06 -3.43 -3.03
N PHE A 278 14.16 -4.09 -3.74
CA PHE A 278 14.47 -5.35 -4.44
C PHE A 278 13.86 -5.41 -5.85
N ALA A 279 13.20 -4.33 -6.28
CA ALA A 279 12.56 -4.24 -7.58
C ALA A 279 12.66 -2.79 -8.10
N ASP A 280 12.82 -2.65 -9.40
CA ASP A 280 13.01 -1.34 -10.06
C ASP A 280 11.86 -0.37 -9.77
N ASN A 281 10.63 -0.88 -9.65
CA ASN A 281 9.44 -0.07 -9.36
C ASN A 281 9.41 0.51 -7.92
N GLN A 282 10.35 0.14 -7.06
CA GLN A 282 10.48 0.72 -5.70
C GLN A 282 11.51 1.86 -5.65
N LEU A 283 12.40 1.97 -6.65
CA LEU A 283 13.57 2.84 -6.60
C LEU A 283 13.21 4.31 -6.44
N ASP A 284 12.25 4.80 -7.23
CA ASP A 284 11.80 6.19 -7.12
C ASP A 284 11.23 6.52 -5.75
N ASN A 285 10.53 5.56 -5.13
CA ASN A 285 9.91 5.74 -3.82
C ASN A 285 10.98 5.95 -2.74
N VAL A 286 11.96 5.04 -2.67
CA VAL A 286 13.03 5.08 -1.67
C VAL A 286 13.98 6.26 -1.91
N TYR A 287 14.30 6.57 -3.17
CA TYR A 287 15.15 7.73 -3.48
C TYR A 287 14.48 9.04 -3.11
N GLN A 288 13.19 9.19 -3.38
CA GLN A 288 12.47 10.41 -3.01
C GLN A 288 12.36 10.56 -1.49
N PHE A 289 12.07 9.48 -0.74
CA PHE A 289 12.05 9.54 0.72
C PHE A 289 13.43 9.88 1.32
N GLN A 290 14.51 9.32 0.78
CA GLN A 290 15.87 9.65 1.21
C GLN A 290 16.20 11.11 0.91
N LYS A 291 15.90 11.58 -0.31
CA LYS A 291 16.15 12.96 -0.74
C LYS A 291 15.44 13.99 0.15
N ASP A 292 14.22 13.68 0.58
CA ASP A 292 13.43 14.54 1.47
C ASP A 292 13.86 14.43 2.95
N GLY A 293 14.82 13.54 3.25
CA GLY A 293 15.33 13.31 4.60
C GLY A 293 14.26 12.74 5.53
N ILE A 294 13.42 11.83 5.02
CA ILE A 294 12.32 11.20 5.75
C ILE A 294 12.69 9.76 6.14
N ILE A 295 13.07 8.92 5.17
CA ILE A 295 13.44 7.51 5.38
C ILE A 295 14.81 7.29 4.73
N GLU A 296 15.74 6.67 5.45
CA GLU A 296 17.06 6.34 4.91
C GLU A 296 16.97 5.18 3.91
N TYR A 297 17.77 5.23 2.85
CA TYR A 297 17.84 4.14 1.86
C TYR A 297 19.18 3.41 1.94
N ALA A 298 19.14 2.16 2.37
CA ALA A 298 20.30 1.33 2.63
C ALA A 298 20.87 0.68 1.36
N GLY A 299 20.11 0.61 0.27
CA GLY A 299 20.58 0.03 -0.99
C GLY A 299 19.64 -1.03 -1.56
N ASP A 300 20.11 -1.65 -2.65
CA ASP A 300 19.38 -2.70 -3.36
C ASP A 300 19.70 -4.07 -2.76
N ALA A 301 18.69 -4.91 -2.56
CA ALA A 301 18.80 -6.22 -1.93
C ALA A 301 19.71 -7.19 -2.70
N GLY A 302 19.90 -6.98 -4.01
CA GLY A 302 20.85 -7.75 -4.82
C GLY A 302 22.32 -7.37 -4.61
N GLN A 303 22.62 -6.35 -3.80
CA GLN A 303 23.99 -5.91 -3.52
C GLN A 303 24.48 -6.35 -2.14
N ASP A 304 25.67 -6.95 -2.10
CA ASP A 304 26.31 -7.46 -0.87
C ASP A 304 26.41 -6.43 0.26
N LYS A 305 26.60 -5.16 -0.08
CA LYS A 305 26.81 -4.08 0.90
C LYS A 305 25.53 -3.63 1.60
N THR A 306 24.36 -3.98 1.08
CA THR A 306 23.08 -3.46 1.58
C THR A 306 22.80 -3.92 3.00
N VAL A 307 23.00 -5.20 3.31
CA VAL A 307 22.83 -5.72 4.69
C VAL A 307 23.79 -5.03 5.66
N THR A 308 25.06 -4.88 5.29
CA THR A 308 26.05 -4.16 6.12
C THR A 308 25.64 -2.71 6.39
N LYS A 309 25.11 -2.01 5.37
CA LYS A 309 24.61 -0.64 5.54
C LYS A 309 23.36 -0.59 6.44
N ILE A 310 22.45 -1.56 6.32
CA ILE A 310 21.31 -1.70 7.25
C ILE A 310 21.79 -1.86 8.69
N ILE A 311 22.76 -2.74 8.96
CA ILE A 311 23.29 -2.95 10.32
C ILE A 311 23.94 -1.67 10.86
N SER A 312 24.72 -0.95 10.03
CA SER A 312 25.31 0.33 10.44
C SER A 312 24.26 1.38 10.78
N LEU A 313 23.19 1.48 9.99
CA LEU A 313 22.09 2.42 10.24
C LEU A 313 21.28 2.03 11.48
N LEU A 314 21.07 0.73 11.72
CA LEU A 314 20.43 0.23 12.94
C LEU A 314 21.23 0.64 14.18
N ASP A 315 22.55 0.50 14.15
CA ASP A 315 23.42 0.91 15.26
C ASP A 315 23.38 2.43 15.53
N GLU A 316 23.29 3.24 14.46
CA GLU A 316 23.09 4.69 14.57
C GLU A 316 21.73 5.03 15.18
N TYR A 317 20.65 4.50 14.60
CA TYR A 317 19.28 4.76 15.05
C TYR A 317 19.04 4.27 16.48
N GLN A 318 19.69 3.18 16.90
CA GLN A 318 19.54 2.63 18.25
C GLN A 318 19.92 3.67 19.32
N ARG A 319 20.99 4.44 19.08
CA ARG A 319 21.58 5.36 20.05
C ARG A 319 21.13 6.80 19.85
N ASP A 320 20.78 7.19 18.62
CA ASP A 320 20.42 8.57 18.29
C ASP A 320 18.91 8.82 18.41
N VAL A 321 18.49 9.20 19.62
CA VAL A 321 17.12 9.62 19.91
C VAL A 321 16.71 10.89 19.14
N ILE A 322 17.66 11.80 18.87
CA ILE A 322 17.38 13.07 18.18
C ILE A 322 17.07 12.77 16.72
N LEU A 323 17.88 11.96 16.05
CA LEU A 323 17.65 11.50 14.68
C LEU A 323 16.29 10.80 14.57
N ARG A 324 15.99 9.82 15.44
CA ARG A 324 14.69 9.13 15.44
C ARG A 324 13.51 10.09 15.63
N THR A 325 13.64 11.06 16.54
CA THR A 325 12.61 12.07 16.78
C THR A 325 12.38 12.96 15.55
N GLN A 326 13.45 13.40 14.89
CA GLN A 326 13.36 14.21 13.68
C GLN A 326 12.70 13.46 12.53
N ARG A 327 13.08 12.19 12.31
CA ARG A 327 12.50 11.35 11.25
C ARG A 327 11.03 11.07 11.51
N SER A 328 10.67 10.68 12.72
CA SER A 328 9.29 10.42 13.12
C SER A 328 8.37 11.63 12.90
N LYS A 329 8.80 12.83 13.33
CA LYS A 329 8.03 14.07 13.12
C LYS A 329 7.81 14.38 11.64
N LYS A 330 8.84 14.24 10.81
CA LYS A 330 8.71 14.44 9.36
C LYS A 330 7.76 13.40 8.75
N MET A 331 7.89 12.14 9.16
CA MET A 331 7.06 11.03 8.70
C MET A 331 5.56 11.30 8.94
N GLN A 332 5.18 11.66 10.16
CA GLN A 332 3.77 11.91 10.52
C GLN A 332 3.21 13.22 9.94
N ALA A 333 4.06 14.16 9.55
CA ALA A 333 3.64 15.41 8.91
C ALA A 333 3.25 15.24 7.43
N LEU A 334 3.62 14.13 6.78
CA LEU A 334 3.44 13.94 5.33
C LEU A 334 2.06 13.41 4.94
N ILE A 335 1.52 12.51 5.75
CA ILE A 335 0.35 11.69 5.42
C ILE A 335 -0.55 11.65 6.66
N ASP A 336 -1.81 12.01 6.48
CA ASP A 336 -2.79 12.07 7.58
C ASP A 336 -3.69 10.83 7.64
N GLY A 337 -3.39 9.81 6.84
CA GLY A 337 -4.13 8.56 6.74
C GLY A 337 -5.45 8.63 5.96
N LYS A 338 -5.93 9.82 5.56
CA LYS A 338 -7.30 9.99 5.02
C LYS A 338 -7.41 9.86 3.50
N GLY A 339 -6.34 9.44 2.82
CA GLY A 339 -6.30 9.43 1.35
C GLY A 339 -7.31 8.50 0.70
N ALA A 340 -7.63 7.35 1.29
CA ALA A 340 -8.69 6.48 0.80
C ALA A 340 -10.07 7.18 0.78
N SER A 341 -10.40 7.94 1.83
CA SER A 341 -11.64 8.73 1.87
C SER A 341 -11.63 9.87 0.85
N ARG A 342 -10.49 10.54 0.64
CA ARG A 342 -10.34 11.56 -0.42
C ARG A 342 -10.55 10.96 -1.80
N ILE A 343 -10.00 9.77 -2.07
CA ILE A 343 -10.20 9.06 -3.34
C ILE A 343 -11.68 8.78 -3.57
N VAL A 344 -12.42 8.29 -2.57
CA VAL A 344 -13.87 8.03 -2.74
C VAL A 344 -14.64 9.31 -3.05
N LYS A 345 -14.31 10.42 -2.37
CA LYS A 345 -14.93 11.73 -2.67
C LYS A 345 -14.59 12.20 -4.09
N ALA A 346 -13.33 12.08 -4.49
CA ALA A 346 -12.88 12.37 -5.85
C ALA A 346 -13.63 11.54 -6.89
N ILE A 347 -13.77 10.22 -6.68
CA ILE A 347 -14.54 9.33 -7.56
C ILE A 347 -16.00 9.81 -7.67
N ASN A 348 -16.59 10.26 -6.57
CA ASN A 348 -17.97 10.74 -6.53
C ASN A 348 -18.21 12.06 -7.29
N GLU A 349 -17.21 12.93 -7.36
CA GLU A 349 -17.27 14.24 -8.02
C GLU A 349 -17.09 14.19 -9.55
N ILE A 350 -16.65 13.05 -10.08
CA ILE A 350 -16.59 12.79 -11.53
C ILE A 350 -17.97 12.41 -12.04
#